data_AF-A0A1G7XYT1-F1
#
_entry.id   AF-A0A1G7XYT1-F1
#
_cell.length_a   1.000
_cell.length_b   1.000
_cell.length_c   1.000
_cell.angle_alpha   90.00
_cell.angle_beta   90.00
_cell.angle_gamma   90.00
#
_symmetry.space_group_name_H-M   'P 1'
#
loop_
_entity.id
_entity.type
_entity.pdbx_description
1 polymer ?
#
loop_
_entity_poly.entity_id
_entity_poly.type
_entity_poly.pdbx_seq_one_letter_code
_entity_poly.pdbx_strand_id
1 'polypeptide(L)'
;MLWTAVRMDPDQLDAVRADPGRWWDLLESDGEDVVDLDKAWRGVHVLLNGDIGDVTTPAGAAFFGGEPLGPDGGDADAGYGAARVLAPDEVLAAARALRGLDLLQLLTRFDPQAWGADGVYPSGWTEGDAHAYLLPALQQLREFLTAAAREGQAVVGGIC
;
A
#
# COMPACT_ATOMS: atom_id res chain seq x y z
N MET A 1 2.89 -11.24 7.54
CA MET A 1 2.90 -9.78 7.42
C MET A 1 1.90 -9.39 6.37
N LEU A 2 0.85 -8.75 6.84
CA LEU A 2 -0.20 -8.16 6.04
C LEU A 2 0.15 -6.70 5.77
N TRP A 3 -0.52 -6.08 4.82
CA TRP A 3 -0.49 -4.63 4.68
C TRP A 3 -1.91 -4.10 4.75
N THR A 4 -2.11 -3.15 5.64
CA THR A 4 -3.39 -2.47 5.83
C THR A 4 -3.19 -0.97 5.76
N ALA A 5 -4.24 -0.26 5.33
CA ALA A 5 -4.24 1.19 5.31
C ALA A 5 -5.64 1.75 5.54
N VAL A 6 -5.68 2.98 6.04
CA VAL A 6 -6.90 3.73 6.31
C VAL A 6 -6.83 5.12 5.69
N ARG A 7 -7.94 5.58 5.12
CA ARG A 7 -8.13 6.95 4.63
C ARG A 7 -8.44 7.85 5.81
N MET A 8 -7.82 9.03 5.84
CA MET A 8 -8.00 9.98 6.94
C MET A 8 -8.36 11.36 6.41
N ASP A 9 -9.40 11.95 6.98
CA ASP A 9 -9.64 13.38 6.89
C ASP A 9 -8.57 14.17 7.70
N PRO A 10 -8.52 15.51 7.58
CA PRO A 10 -7.52 16.31 8.29
C PRO A 10 -7.56 16.18 9.82
N ASP A 11 -8.75 16.07 10.42
CA ASP A 11 -8.90 16.00 11.88
C ASP A 11 -8.40 14.64 12.41
N GLN A 12 -8.71 13.56 11.69
CA GLN A 12 -8.20 12.22 11.96
C GLN A 12 -6.68 12.17 11.83
N LEU A 13 -6.12 12.76 10.77
CA LEU A 13 -4.68 12.80 10.55
C LEU A 13 -3.96 13.58 11.65
N ASP A 14 -4.49 14.73 12.06
CA ASP A 14 -3.92 15.53 13.16
C ASP A 14 -3.94 14.75 14.48
N ALA A 15 -5.04 14.04 14.76
CA ALA A 15 -5.14 13.18 15.95
C ALA A 15 -4.10 12.05 15.95
N VAL A 16 -3.87 11.42 14.79
CA VAL A 16 -2.90 10.33 14.63
C VAL A 16 -1.46 10.85 14.64
N ARG A 17 -1.19 12.07 14.15
CA ARG A 17 0.12 12.71 14.30
C ARG A 17 0.45 13.06 15.76
N ALA A 18 -0.55 13.48 16.53
CA ALA A 18 -0.39 13.78 17.95
C ALA A 18 -0.20 12.51 18.81
N ASP A 19 -0.81 11.41 18.40
CA ASP A 19 -0.76 10.11 19.07
C ASP A 19 -0.70 8.98 18.04
N PRO A 20 0.52 8.63 17.55
CA PRO A 20 0.72 7.65 16.49
C PRO A 20 0.05 6.30 16.70
N GLY A 21 -0.19 5.87 17.94
CA GLY A 21 -0.85 4.61 18.23
C GLY A 21 -2.31 4.55 17.78
N ARG A 22 -3.00 5.70 17.67
CA ARG A 22 -4.43 5.78 17.32
C ARG A 22 -4.79 5.27 15.93
N TRP A 23 -3.81 5.16 15.04
CA TRP A 23 -4.09 4.60 13.72
C TRP A 23 -4.58 3.15 13.80
N TRP A 24 -4.18 2.39 14.83
CA TRP A 24 -4.67 1.03 15.08
C TRP A 24 -6.17 1.02 15.38
N ASP A 25 -6.65 1.94 16.22
CA ASP A 25 -8.07 2.07 16.54
C ASP A 25 -8.91 2.37 15.30
N LEU A 26 -8.35 3.12 14.35
CA LEU A 26 -9.01 3.45 13.07
C LEU A 26 -9.00 2.30 12.07
N LEU A 27 -7.98 1.42 12.11
CA LEU A 27 -7.98 0.20 11.30
C LEU A 27 -9.06 -0.79 11.76
N GLU A 28 -9.33 -0.85 13.07
CA GLU A 28 -10.33 -1.76 13.64
C GLU A 28 -11.78 -1.29 13.44
N SER A 29 -12.01 -0.10 12.89
CA SER A 29 -13.35 0.51 12.86
C SER A 29 -14.31 -0.02 11.76
N ASP A 30 -14.05 -1.19 11.17
CA ASP A 30 -14.90 -1.90 10.17
C ASP A 30 -15.64 -0.96 9.18
N GLY A 31 -14.88 -0.12 8.46
CA GLY A 31 -15.41 0.89 7.54
C GLY A 31 -14.86 0.80 6.10
N GLU A 32 -15.56 1.44 5.16
CA GLU A 32 -15.13 1.60 3.76
C GLU A 32 -13.84 2.46 3.62
N ASP A 33 -13.38 3.04 4.72
CA ASP A 33 -12.15 3.83 4.79
C ASP A 33 -10.91 2.97 4.99
N VAL A 34 -11.05 1.65 5.20
CA VAL A 34 -9.94 0.70 5.40
C VAL A 34 -9.75 -0.21 4.19
N VAL A 35 -8.51 -0.55 3.88
CA VAL A 35 -8.12 -1.59 2.92
C VAL A 35 -7.13 -2.55 3.56
N ASP A 36 -7.30 -3.84 3.31
CA ASP A 36 -6.36 -4.91 3.65
C ASP A 36 -5.99 -5.64 2.34
N LEU A 37 -4.72 -5.60 1.98
CA LEU A 37 -4.21 -6.29 0.78
C LEU A 37 -3.55 -7.63 1.11
N ASP A 38 -3.78 -8.14 2.31
CA ASP A 38 -3.21 -9.37 2.86
C ASP A 38 -1.69 -9.38 2.62
N LYS A 39 -1.13 -10.44 2.03
CA LYS A 39 0.31 -10.56 1.72
C LYS A 39 0.65 -10.11 0.30
N ALA A 40 -0.31 -9.59 -0.46
CA ALA A 40 -0.09 -9.21 -1.86
C ALA A 40 0.79 -7.95 -2.01
N TRP A 41 0.91 -7.13 -0.96
CA TRP A 41 1.55 -5.80 -1.00
C TRP A 41 2.92 -5.75 -1.67
N ARG A 42 3.80 -6.71 -1.40
CA ARG A 42 5.14 -6.72 -1.99
C ARG A 42 5.10 -7.06 -3.48
N GLY A 43 4.27 -8.03 -3.88
CA GLY A 43 4.06 -8.34 -5.29
C GLY A 43 3.42 -7.18 -6.05
N VAL A 44 2.41 -6.54 -5.46
CA VAL A 44 1.77 -5.33 -6.03
C VAL A 44 2.80 -4.21 -6.18
N HIS A 45 3.63 -3.97 -5.16
CA HIS A 45 4.71 -2.98 -5.25
C HIS A 45 5.66 -3.28 -6.42
N VAL A 46 6.14 -4.52 -6.58
CA VAL A 46 7.04 -4.89 -7.68
C VAL A 46 6.39 -4.64 -9.04
N LEU A 47 5.11 -4.96 -9.22
CA LEU A 47 4.41 -4.68 -10.48
C LEU A 47 4.33 -3.17 -10.79
N LEU A 48 4.05 -2.36 -9.78
CA LEU A 48 3.88 -0.90 -9.91
C LEU A 48 5.21 -0.14 -9.99
N ASN A 49 6.25 -0.62 -9.32
CA ASN A 49 7.57 -0.01 -9.25
C ASN A 49 8.49 -0.51 -10.36
N GLY A 50 8.33 -1.77 -10.77
CA GLY A 50 9.18 -2.47 -11.74
C GLY A 50 10.16 -3.45 -11.10
N ASP A 51 10.55 -3.20 -9.85
CA ASP A 51 11.44 -4.05 -9.04
C ASP A 51 11.12 -3.94 -7.54
N ILE A 52 11.88 -4.67 -6.71
CA ILE A 52 11.73 -4.73 -5.25
C ILE A 52 12.39 -3.55 -4.50
N GLY A 53 13.15 -2.72 -5.21
CA GLY A 53 14.02 -1.70 -4.65
C GLY A 53 13.29 -0.45 -4.18
N ASP A 54 14.01 0.67 -4.19
CA ASP A 54 13.48 1.95 -3.75
C ASP A 54 12.32 2.42 -4.64
N VAL A 55 11.41 3.21 -4.07
CA VAL A 55 10.28 3.78 -4.80
C VAL A 55 10.79 4.72 -5.89
N THR A 56 10.49 4.39 -7.14
CA THR A 56 10.82 5.21 -8.31
C THR A 56 9.60 5.70 -9.07
N THR A 57 8.40 5.19 -8.74
CA THR A 57 7.14 5.57 -9.40
C THR A 57 6.10 6.08 -8.41
N PRO A 58 5.22 7.02 -8.81
CA PRO A 58 4.11 7.46 -7.95
C PRO A 58 3.17 6.31 -7.55
N ALA A 59 3.02 5.29 -8.40
CA ALA A 59 2.21 4.12 -8.10
C ALA A 59 2.89 3.20 -7.06
N GLY A 60 4.21 3.01 -7.19
CA GLY A 60 5.01 2.24 -6.24
C GLY A 60 5.10 2.90 -4.85
N ALA A 61 4.87 4.21 -4.78
CA ALA A 61 4.84 4.99 -3.55
C ALA A 61 3.69 4.64 -2.61
N ALA A 62 2.65 3.92 -3.08
CA ALA A 62 1.49 3.54 -2.26
C ALA A 62 1.86 2.79 -0.96
N PHE A 63 2.96 2.03 -0.96
CA PHE A 63 3.39 1.20 0.18
C PHE A 63 4.57 1.80 0.94
N PHE A 64 5.55 2.36 0.22
CA PHE A 64 6.83 2.78 0.79
C PHE A 64 7.14 4.28 0.57
N GLY A 65 6.22 5.02 -0.05
CA GLY A 65 6.31 6.48 -0.18
C GLY A 65 5.84 7.21 1.07
N GLY A 66 5.65 8.53 0.98
CA GLY A 66 5.24 9.34 2.12
C GLY A 66 6.29 9.38 3.23
N GLU A 67 5.86 9.80 4.42
CA GLU A 67 6.70 9.94 5.60
C GLU A 67 6.34 8.92 6.71
N PRO A 68 7.29 8.49 7.55
CA PRO A 68 6.98 7.68 8.72
C PRO A 68 5.99 8.39 9.66
N LEU A 69 5.02 7.64 10.18
CA LEU A 69 4.15 8.09 11.25
C LEU A 69 4.88 7.97 12.60
N GLY A 70 5.15 9.11 13.23
CA GLY A 70 5.78 9.21 14.55
C GLY A 70 7.32 9.25 14.53
N PRO A 71 7.96 9.52 15.70
CA PRO A 71 9.35 9.97 15.74
C PRO A 71 10.41 8.94 15.34
N ASP A 72 10.15 7.63 15.38
CA ASP A 72 11.12 6.60 15.03
C ASP A 72 10.40 5.27 14.77
N GLY A 73 9.68 5.12 13.66
CA GLY A 73 9.25 3.77 13.29
C GLY A 73 8.26 3.16 14.28
N GLY A 74 6.96 3.51 14.26
CA GLY A 74 5.91 2.80 15.00
C GLY A 74 6.22 1.31 15.14
N ASP A 75 6.31 0.87 16.39
CA ASP A 75 6.86 -0.39 16.87
C ASP A 75 8.05 -0.95 16.05
N ALA A 76 9.27 -0.53 16.39
CA ALA A 76 10.50 -1.13 15.86
C ALA A 76 10.56 -2.67 16.04
N ASP A 77 9.74 -3.24 16.92
CA ASP A 77 9.58 -4.67 17.15
C ASP A 77 8.78 -5.41 16.05
N ALA A 78 8.09 -4.70 15.15
CA ALA A 78 7.35 -5.31 14.04
C ALA A 78 8.23 -5.72 12.84
N GLY A 79 9.50 -5.30 12.81
CA GLY A 79 10.49 -5.71 11.79
C GLY A 79 10.30 -5.12 10.38
N TYR A 80 9.22 -4.38 10.12
CA TYR A 80 8.92 -3.77 8.81
C TYR A 80 8.78 -2.23 8.83
N GLY A 81 8.98 -1.61 10.00
CA GLY A 81 9.03 -0.15 10.18
C GLY A 81 7.68 0.51 10.46
N ALA A 82 7.72 1.82 10.72
CA ALA A 82 6.54 2.65 10.96
C ALA A 82 5.48 2.49 9.86
N ALA A 83 4.21 2.58 10.27
CA ALA A 83 3.15 3.01 9.36
C ALA A 83 3.55 4.33 8.68
N ARG A 84 3.18 4.49 7.41
CA ARG A 84 3.58 5.65 6.59
C ARG A 84 2.36 6.49 6.26
N VAL A 85 2.56 7.80 6.23
CA VAL A 85 1.57 8.79 5.86
C VAL A 85 1.85 9.24 4.43
N LEU A 86 0.93 8.98 3.51
CA LEU A 86 0.87 9.66 2.23
C LEU A 86 -0.02 10.89 2.37
N ALA A 87 0.54 12.06 2.11
CA ALA A 87 -0.21 13.31 2.10
C ALA A 87 -1.23 13.33 0.94
N PRO A 88 -2.30 14.16 1.02
CA PRO A 88 -3.35 14.18 -0.01
C PRO A 88 -2.87 14.39 -1.45
N ASP A 89 -1.80 15.17 -1.65
CA ASP A 89 -1.17 15.39 -2.95
C ASP A 89 -0.39 14.17 -3.45
N GLU A 90 0.28 13.44 -2.56
CA GLU A 90 0.92 12.16 -2.85
C GLU A 90 -0.12 11.07 -3.20
N VAL A 91 -1.21 10.99 -2.42
CA VAL A 91 -2.36 10.11 -2.70
C VAL A 91 -2.93 10.41 -4.09
N LEU A 92 -3.12 11.69 -4.41
CA LEU A 92 -3.61 12.12 -5.72
C LEU A 92 -2.65 11.73 -6.86
N ALA A 93 -1.34 11.86 -6.66
CA ALA A 93 -0.33 11.45 -7.63
C ALA A 93 -0.35 9.93 -7.86
N ALA A 94 -0.40 9.14 -6.78
CA ALA A 94 -0.49 7.69 -6.84
C ALA A 94 -1.79 7.24 -7.53
N ALA A 95 -2.94 7.78 -7.13
CA ALA A 95 -4.24 7.45 -7.73
C ALA A 95 -4.30 7.76 -9.23
N ARG A 96 -3.75 8.90 -9.65
CA ARG A 96 -3.66 9.28 -11.08
C ARG A 96 -2.77 8.31 -11.86
N ALA A 97 -1.63 7.94 -11.30
CA ALA A 97 -0.73 6.97 -11.91
C ALA A 97 -1.41 5.60 -12.04
N LEU A 98 -1.99 5.06 -10.96
CA LEU A 98 -2.67 3.76 -10.96
C LEU A 98 -3.83 3.70 -11.95
N ARG A 99 -4.63 4.78 -12.06
CA ARG A 99 -5.76 4.85 -12.99
C ARG A 99 -5.32 4.82 -14.46
N GLY A 100 -4.12 5.31 -14.76
CA GLY A 100 -3.56 5.30 -16.12
C GLY A 100 -3.01 3.94 -16.56
N LEU A 101 -2.88 2.97 -15.65
CA LEU A 101 -2.29 1.66 -15.95
C LEU A 101 -3.34 0.67 -16.46
N ASP A 102 -2.95 -0.17 -17.42
CA ASP A 102 -3.66 -1.41 -17.73
C ASP A 102 -3.18 -2.50 -16.77
N LEU A 103 -4.07 -2.98 -15.90
CA LEU A 103 -3.73 -3.98 -14.89
C LEU A 103 -3.41 -5.34 -15.52
N LEU A 104 -4.10 -5.72 -16.60
CA LEU A 104 -3.82 -6.99 -17.27
C LEU A 104 -2.47 -6.94 -17.96
N GLN A 105 -2.11 -5.79 -18.55
CA GLN A 105 -0.77 -5.59 -19.11
C GLN A 105 0.30 -5.62 -18.02
N LEU A 106 0.04 -5.07 -16.83
CA LEU A 106 0.98 -5.14 -15.70
C LEU A 106 1.27 -6.59 -15.30
N LEU A 107 0.24 -7.45 -15.23
CA LEU A 107 0.40 -8.86 -14.85
C LEU A 107 1.27 -9.65 -15.83
N THR A 108 1.46 -9.20 -17.07
CA THR A 108 2.42 -9.84 -18.00
C THR A 108 3.88 -9.76 -17.53
N ARG A 109 4.17 -8.92 -16.53
CA ARG A 109 5.49 -8.80 -15.88
C ARG A 109 5.68 -9.78 -14.72
N PHE A 110 4.60 -10.43 -14.27
CA PHE A 110 4.69 -11.41 -13.20
C PHE A 110 5.40 -12.67 -13.69
N ASP A 111 6.49 -13.02 -13.03
CA ASP A 111 7.22 -14.26 -13.23
C ASP A 111 7.45 -14.89 -11.85
N PRO A 112 6.70 -15.95 -11.48
CA PRO A 112 6.80 -16.54 -10.15
C PRO A 112 8.18 -17.14 -9.87
N GLN A 113 8.90 -17.61 -10.90
CA GLN A 113 10.24 -18.15 -10.73
C GLN A 113 11.25 -17.03 -10.47
N ALA A 114 11.22 -15.96 -11.25
CA ALA A 114 12.08 -14.80 -11.04
C ALA A 114 11.81 -14.15 -9.67
N TRP A 115 10.54 -13.96 -9.32
CA TRP A 115 10.14 -13.41 -8.02
C TRP A 115 10.59 -14.27 -6.84
N GLY A 116 10.54 -15.60 -7.00
CA GLY A 116 11.09 -16.52 -6.01
C GLY A 116 12.61 -16.36 -5.83
N ALA A 117 13.35 -16.15 -6.93
CA ALA A 117 14.80 -15.92 -6.89
C ALA A 117 15.17 -14.56 -6.29
N ASP A 118 14.38 -13.52 -6.57
CA ASP A 118 14.57 -12.15 -6.08
C ASP A 118 14.04 -11.95 -4.64
N GLY A 119 13.45 -12.99 -4.03
CA GLY A 119 12.97 -12.95 -2.65
C GLY A 119 11.72 -12.08 -2.47
N VAL A 120 10.88 -11.96 -3.49
CA VAL A 120 9.62 -11.21 -3.41
C VAL A 120 8.67 -11.91 -2.44
N TYR A 121 8.35 -11.24 -1.33
CA TYR A 121 7.39 -11.73 -0.34
C TYR A 121 5.95 -11.80 -0.91
N PRO A 122 5.12 -12.78 -0.49
CA PRO A 122 5.49 -14.01 0.20
C PRO A 122 6.24 -14.97 -0.72
N SER A 123 6.96 -15.93 -0.14
CA SER A 123 7.53 -17.02 -0.94
C SER A 123 6.44 -17.93 -1.51
N GLY A 124 6.71 -18.59 -2.64
CA GLY A 124 5.85 -19.65 -3.18
C GLY A 124 4.82 -19.18 -4.21
N TRP A 125 5.07 -18.06 -4.87
CA TRP A 125 4.28 -17.58 -6.02
C TRP A 125 4.10 -18.67 -7.08
N THR A 126 2.89 -18.70 -7.66
CA THR A 126 2.49 -19.59 -8.73
C THR A 126 1.82 -18.79 -9.85
N GLU A 127 1.81 -19.33 -11.07
CA GLU A 127 1.15 -18.69 -12.23
C GLU A 127 -0.32 -18.32 -11.97
N GLY A 128 -1.01 -19.09 -11.13
CA GLY A 128 -2.41 -18.82 -10.75
C GLY A 128 -2.59 -17.52 -9.95
N ASP A 129 -1.57 -17.09 -9.22
CA ASP A 129 -1.65 -15.95 -8.31
C ASP A 129 -1.78 -14.62 -9.06
N ALA A 130 -1.35 -14.55 -10.32
CA ALA A 130 -1.48 -13.33 -11.13
C ALA A 130 -2.95 -12.86 -11.19
N HIS A 131 -3.86 -13.78 -11.52
CA HIS A 131 -5.27 -13.46 -11.67
C HIS A 131 -6.06 -13.67 -10.37
N ALA A 132 -5.68 -14.67 -9.57
CA ALA A 132 -6.43 -15.01 -8.36
C ALA A 132 -6.11 -14.10 -7.16
N TYR A 133 -4.92 -13.46 -7.15
CA TYR A 133 -4.43 -12.75 -5.97
C TYR A 133 -3.91 -11.34 -6.26
N LEU A 134 -3.03 -11.18 -7.26
CA LEU A 134 -2.44 -9.88 -7.59
C LEU A 134 -3.44 -8.94 -8.28
N LEU A 135 -4.26 -9.46 -9.21
CA LEU A 135 -5.26 -8.64 -9.91
C LEU A 135 -6.32 -8.05 -8.95
N PRO A 136 -6.97 -8.83 -8.06
CA PRO A 136 -7.89 -8.27 -7.08
C PRO A 136 -7.23 -7.23 -6.17
N ALA A 137 -6.00 -7.49 -5.71
CA ALA A 137 -5.27 -6.54 -4.86
C ALA A 137 -4.97 -5.21 -5.59
N LEU A 138 -4.58 -5.25 -6.87
CA LEU A 138 -4.39 -4.07 -7.69
C LEU A 138 -5.69 -3.27 -7.90
N GLN A 139 -6.82 -3.98 -8.08
CA GLN A 139 -8.14 -3.36 -8.23
C GLN A 139 -8.57 -2.68 -6.92
N GLN A 140 -8.44 -3.37 -5.79
CA GLN A 140 -8.75 -2.82 -4.47
C GLN A 140 -7.89 -1.59 -4.16
N LEU A 141 -6.57 -1.65 -4.37
CA LEU A 141 -5.69 -0.50 -4.16
C LEU A 141 -6.08 0.69 -5.04
N ARG A 142 -6.41 0.44 -6.31
CA ARG A 142 -6.86 1.49 -7.24
C ARG A 142 -8.15 2.15 -6.75
N GLU A 143 -9.13 1.36 -6.35
CA GLU A 143 -10.42 1.85 -5.86
C GLU A 143 -10.23 2.67 -4.59
N PHE A 144 -9.46 2.15 -3.63
CA PHE A 144 -9.13 2.80 -2.36
C PHE A 144 -8.43 4.16 -2.57
N LEU A 145 -7.34 4.20 -3.34
CA LEU A 145 -6.63 5.45 -3.61
C LEU A 145 -7.46 6.43 -4.44
N THR A 146 -8.34 5.94 -5.31
CA THR A 146 -9.27 6.80 -6.06
C THR A 146 -10.29 7.46 -5.14
N ALA A 147 -10.83 6.72 -4.16
CA ALA A 147 -11.75 7.28 -3.16
C ALA A 147 -11.04 8.33 -2.30
N ALA A 148 -9.86 8.02 -1.76
CA ALA A 148 -9.05 8.96 -0.98
C ALA A 148 -8.74 10.25 -1.76
N ALA A 149 -8.29 10.10 -3.01
CA ALA A 149 -7.97 11.24 -3.88
C ALA A 149 -9.20 12.10 -4.23
N ARG A 150 -10.38 11.49 -4.36
CA ARG A 150 -11.63 12.21 -4.63
C ARG A 150 -12.03 13.09 -3.45
N GLU A 151 -11.77 12.63 -2.23
CA GLU A 151 -12.16 13.30 -0.99
C GLU A 151 -11.05 14.18 -0.40
N GLY A 152 -9.87 14.20 -1.02
CA GLY A 152 -8.73 14.98 -0.55
C GLY A 152 -8.16 14.45 0.77
N GLN A 153 -8.32 13.16 1.02
CA GLN A 153 -7.88 12.49 2.24
C GLN A 153 -6.41 12.09 2.16
N ALA A 154 -5.76 12.03 3.32
CA ALA A 154 -4.49 11.35 3.47
C ALA A 154 -4.70 9.84 3.57
N VAL A 155 -3.63 9.07 3.40
CA VAL A 155 -3.64 7.62 3.64
C VAL A 155 -2.55 7.30 4.64
N VAL A 156 -2.90 6.53 5.68
CA VAL A 156 -1.93 5.95 6.60
C VAL A 156 -1.96 4.44 6.44
N GLY A 157 -0.82 3.84 6.12
CA GLY A 157 -0.73 2.40 5.91
C GLY A 157 0.55 1.80 6.47
N GLY A 158 0.47 0.56 6.92
CA GLY A 158 1.60 -0.12 7.57
C GLY A 158 1.60 -1.62 7.29
N ILE A 159 2.75 -2.23 7.54
CA ILE A 159 2.92 -3.67 7.47
C ILE A 159 2.73 -4.21 8.90
N CYS A 160 1.80 -5.16 9.07
CA CYS A 160 1.39 -5.69 10.38
C CYS A 160 1.35 -7.23 10.45
#